data_AF-A3VF17-F1
#
_entry.id   AF-A3VF17-F1
#
_cell.length_a   1.000
_cell.length_b   1.000
_cell.length_c   1.000
_cell.angle_alpha   90.00
_cell.angle_beta   90.00
_cell.angle_gamma   90.00
#
_symmetry.space_group_name_H-M   'P 1'
#
loop_
_entity.id
_entity.type
_entity.pdbx_description
1 polymer ?
#
loop_
_entity_poly.entity_id
_entity_poly.type
_entity_poly.pdbx_seq_one_letter_code
_entity_poly.pdbx_strand_id
1 'polypeptide(L)'
;MSEILHDSMPADAVSHPLPGTRPLAAGDWLRRDERFAEQMALRDDLVLHRRDDVIALRPEGAAPAREVLEVVCHELGINGDTYDRPDGVTVTVDKSDPLATLGRLCQEDFAIMVAGESEHWLAGGVICFPSRWTLAQKIGRPLTAIHTPVEAYDDGMAKRVQRLFDCVRVGQPLVRWNNLSYLVGDLHNPKPEFTPEPPGEPRRFRRRERQILVRLPETDAVVFSIHTYLVRA
;
A
#
# COMPACT_ATOMS: atom_id res chain seq x y z
N MET A 1 -9.43 18.22 8.17
CA MET A 1 -8.21 18.43 7.35
C MET A 1 -8.65 18.83 5.95
N SER A 2 -7.84 19.58 5.22
CA SER A 2 -8.09 19.89 3.81
C SER A 2 -8.02 18.62 2.96
N GLU A 3 -8.88 18.51 1.94
CA GLU A 3 -8.85 17.40 0.97
C GLU A 3 -7.52 17.43 0.19
N ILE A 4 -6.84 16.29 0.08
CA ILE A 4 -5.63 16.15 -0.73
C ILE A 4 -6.05 15.49 -2.05
N LEU A 5 -6.37 16.32 -3.05
CA LEU A 5 -6.91 15.90 -4.33
C LEU A 5 -5.90 16.14 -5.45
N HIS A 6 -5.68 15.12 -6.27
CA HIS A 6 -4.91 15.20 -7.49
C HIS A 6 -5.66 16.01 -8.54
N ASP A 7 -4.90 16.66 -9.43
CA ASP A 7 -5.50 17.49 -10.47
C ASP A 7 -6.13 16.63 -11.57
N SER A 8 -5.54 15.46 -11.81
CA SER A 8 -6.03 14.48 -12.78
C SER A 8 -5.59 13.05 -12.42
N MET A 9 -6.23 12.06 -13.03
CA MET A 9 -5.78 10.67 -12.91
C MET A 9 -4.61 10.41 -13.86
N PRO A 10 -3.59 9.65 -13.45
CA PRO A 10 -2.47 9.34 -14.33
C PRO A 10 -2.94 8.49 -15.52
N ALA A 11 -2.29 8.65 -16.66
CA ALA A 11 -2.74 8.06 -17.93
C ALA A 11 -2.80 6.53 -17.89
N ASP A 12 -1.89 5.89 -17.16
CA ASP A 12 -1.89 4.44 -16.97
C ASP A 12 -3.03 3.97 -16.05
N ALA A 13 -3.46 4.76 -15.07
CA ALA A 13 -4.69 4.46 -14.33
C ALA A 13 -5.93 4.42 -15.24
N VAL A 14 -6.01 5.31 -16.24
CA VAL A 14 -7.17 5.38 -17.13
C VAL A 14 -7.17 4.24 -18.15
N SER A 15 -6.00 3.91 -18.70
CA SER A 15 -5.86 2.94 -19.80
C SER A 15 -5.71 1.48 -19.35
N HIS A 16 -5.47 1.22 -18.06
CA HIS A 16 -5.26 -0.14 -17.55
C HIS A 16 -6.59 -0.89 -17.34
N PRO A 17 -6.80 -2.05 -18.00
CA PRO A 17 -8.00 -2.85 -17.86
C PRO A 17 -8.07 -3.48 -16.47
N LEU A 18 -9.23 -3.40 -15.86
CA LEU A 18 -9.48 -3.93 -14.52
C LEU A 18 -10.10 -5.33 -14.61
N PRO A 19 -9.76 -6.27 -13.73
CA PRO A 19 -8.81 -6.18 -12.61
C PRO A 19 -7.37 -6.60 -12.96
N GLY A 20 -6.97 -6.58 -14.24
CA GLY A 20 -5.79 -7.26 -14.76
C GLY A 20 -4.44 -6.83 -14.17
N THR A 21 -3.50 -7.77 -14.10
CA THR A 21 -2.11 -7.57 -13.70
C THR A 21 -1.20 -7.55 -14.93
N ARG A 22 -0.11 -6.79 -14.89
CA ARG A 22 0.92 -6.75 -15.94
C ARG A 22 2.32 -6.69 -15.32
N PRO A 23 3.37 -7.09 -16.04
CA PRO A 23 4.74 -6.80 -15.63
C PRO A 23 4.93 -5.30 -15.41
N LEU A 24 5.60 -4.95 -14.32
CA LEU A 24 6.00 -3.59 -14.03
C LEU A 24 7.25 -3.21 -14.85
N ALA A 25 7.28 -1.98 -15.36
CA ALA A 25 8.46 -1.45 -16.05
C ALA A 25 9.64 -1.25 -15.09
N ALA A 26 10.86 -1.47 -15.57
CA ALA A 26 12.06 -1.28 -14.76
C ALA A 26 12.12 0.16 -14.21
N GLY A 27 12.39 0.30 -12.92
CA GLY A 27 12.47 1.60 -12.23
C GLY A 27 11.14 2.32 -12.00
N ASP A 28 9.99 1.72 -12.30
CA ASP A 28 8.66 2.34 -12.09
C ASP A 28 8.00 1.86 -10.78
N TRP A 29 8.76 1.35 -9.78
CA TRP A 29 8.11 0.91 -8.53
C TRP A 29 7.57 2.10 -7.73
N LEU A 30 8.46 2.93 -7.20
CA LEU A 30 8.11 4.02 -6.28
C LEU A 30 7.82 5.30 -7.06
N ARG A 31 6.64 5.88 -6.87
CA ARG A 31 6.21 7.09 -7.57
C ARG A 31 6.19 8.31 -6.65
N ARG A 32 6.49 9.45 -7.27
CA ARG A 32 6.33 10.78 -6.69
C ARG A 32 5.40 11.57 -7.58
N ASP A 33 4.36 12.14 -7.00
CA ASP A 33 3.36 12.91 -7.75
C ASP A 33 3.24 14.36 -7.25
N GLU A 34 2.33 15.12 -7.86
CA GLU A 34 2.12 16.53 -7.56
C GLU A 34 1.58 16.79 -6.15
N ARG A 35 1.13 15.74 -5.44
CA ARG A 35 0.63 15.80 -4.06
C ARG A 35 1.62 15.19 -3.06
N PHE A 36 2.88 15.02 -3.46
CA PHE A 36 3.93 14.47 -2.59
C PHE A 36 3.99 15.17 -1.24
N ALA A 37 4.13 16.51 -1.20
CA ALA A 37 4.31 17.25 0.05
C ALA A 37 3.12 17.10 0.99
N GLU A 38 1.89 17.25 0.49
CA GLU A 38 0.67 17.14 1.30
C GLU A 38 0.45 15.70 1.78
N GLN A 39 0.68 14.71 0.93
CA GLN A 39 0.57 13.30 1.32
C GLN A 39 1.61 12.93 2.37
N MET A 40 2.87 13.28 2.14
CA MET A 40 3.95 12.95 3.07
C MET A 40 3.78 13.63 4.43
N ALA A 41 3.28 14.88 4.47
CA ALA A 41 2.93 15.53 5.73
C ALA A 41 1.82 14.79 6.50
N LEU A 42 0.78 14.30 5.81
CA LEU A 42 -0.25 13.47 6.44
C LEU A 42 0.30 12.12 6.90
N ARG A 43 1.20 11.50 6.11
CA ARG A 43 1.85 10.25 6.52
C ARG A 43 2.73 10.43 7.74
N ASP A 44 3.50 11.52 7.82
CA ASP A 44 4.30 11.85 9.02
C ASP A 44 3.40 11.98 10.26
N ASP A 45 2.29 12.72 10.16
CA ASP A 45 1.34 12.86 11.27
C ASP A 45 0.78 11.50 11.73
N LEU A 46 0.35 10.66 10.78
CA LEU A 46 -0.20 9.35 11.07
C LEU A 46 0.84 8.41 11.70
N VAL A 47 2.05 8.37 11.16
CA VAL A 47 3.13 7.49 11.65
C VAL A 47 3.59 7.92 13.05
N LEU A 48 3.69 9.22 13.31
CA LEU A 48 4.21 9.76 14.57
C LEU A 48 3.16 9.81 15.68
N HIS A 49 1.90 10.13 15.35
CA HIS A 49 0.86 10.40 16.34
C HIS A 49 -0.26 9.35 16.38
N ARG A 50 -0.40 8.52 15.34
CA ARG A 50 -1.46 7.51 15.21
C ARG A 50 -0.89 6.15 14.80
N ARG A 51 0.29 5.83 15.33
CA ARG A 51 1.07 4.65 14.98
C ARG A 51 0.26 3.36 14.95
N ASP A 52 -0.52 3.10 16.00
CA ASP A 52 -1.28 1.83 16.14
C ASP A 52 -2.41 1.68 15.09
N ASP A 53 -2.84 2.79 14.47
CA ASP A 53 -3.82 2.76 13.39
C ASP A 53 -3.20 2.34 12.05
N VAL A 54 -1.92 2.64 11.85
CA VAL A 54 -1.26 2.57 10.53
C VAL A 54 -0.08 1.60 10.48
N ILE A 55 0.52 1.21 11.61
CA ILE A 55 1.64 0.27 11.68
C ILE A 55 1.27 -0.92 12.54
N ALA A 56 1.47 -2.11 11.99
CA ALA A 56 1.41 -3.37 12.74
C ALA A 56 2.46 -4.33 12.20
N LEU A 57 3.05 -5.13 13.07
CA LEU A 57 4.12 -6.08 12.71
C LEU A 57 4.04 -7.33 13.59
N ARG A 58 4.02 -8.49 12.94
CA ARG A 58 4.13 -9.81 13.56
C ARG A 58 5.60 -10.24 13.55
N PRO A 59 6.04 -11.14 14.46
CA PRO A 59 7.42 -11.59 14.53
C PRO A 59 7.98 -12.07 13.19
N GLU A 60 7.18 -12.82 12.42
CA GLU A 60 7.52 -13.38 11.11
C GLU A 60 7.71 -12.29 10.04
N GLY A 61 7.11 -11.12 10.22
CA GLY A 61 7.28 -9.97 9.34
C GLY A 61 8.53 -9.15 9.63
N ALA A 62 9.23 -9.37 10.74
CA ALA A 62 10.32 -8.49 11.17
C ALA A 62 11.54 -8.49 10.24
N ALA A 63 11.97 -9.67 9.75
CA ALA A 63 13.04 -9.75 8.76
C ALA A 63 12.62 -9.17 7.39
N PRO A 64 11.45 -9.54 6.82
CA PRO A 64 10.94 -8.91 5.61
C PRO A 64 10.80 -7.39 5.69
N ALA A 65 10.41 -6.84 6.85
CA ALA A 65 10.26 -5.41 7.05
C ALA A 65 11.60 -4.66 6.93
N ARG A 66 12.67 -5.22 7.49
CA ARG A 66 14.02 -4.65 7.32
C ARG A 66 14.49 -4.74 5.88
N GLU A 67 14.27 -5.88 5.24
CA GLU A 67 14.67 -6.08 3.86
C GLU A 67 13.94 -5.13 2.91
N VAL A 68 12.62 -4.96 3.02
CA VAL A 68 11.91 -4.00 2.16
C VAL A 68 12.39 -2.56 2.38
N LEU A 69 12.77 -2.18 3.60
CA LEU A 69 13.41 -0.88 3.84
C LEU A 69 14.74 -0.77 3.07
N GLU A 70 15.58 -1.81 3.10
CA GLU A 70 16.85 -1.81 2.37
C GLU A 70 16.65 -1.71 0.86
N VAL A 71 15.69 -2.46 0.30
CA VAL A 71 15.36 -2.38 -1.12
C VAL A 71 14.82 -0.99 -1.47
N VAL A 72 13.93 -0.41 -0.66
CA VAL A 72 13.42 0.95 -0.88
C VAL A 72 14.53 1.99 -0.80
N CYS A 73 15.44 1.88 0.17
CA CYS A 73 16.61 2.76 0.24
C CYS A 73 17.45 2.68 -1.03
N HIS A 74 17.67 1.48 -1.57
CA HIS A 74 18.36 1.30 -2.85
C HIS A 74 17.62 1.96 -4.02
N GLU A 75 16.30 1.73 -4.15
CA GLU A 75 15.47 2.34 -5.20
C GLU A 75 15.46 3.87 -5.14
N LEU A 76 15.56 4.44 -3.94
CA LEU A 76 15.63 5.88 -3.72
C LEU A 76 17.06 6.46 -3.80
N GLY A 77 18.08 5.62 -3.97
CA GLY A 77 19.50 6.03 -3.98
C GLY A 77 20.02 6.52 -2.63
N ILE A 78 19.46 6.03 -1.53
CA ILE A 78 19.83 6.41 -0.16
C ILE A 78 21.06 5.62 0.27
N ASN A 79 22.19 6.32 0.44
CA ASN A 79 23.47 5.72 0.82
C ASN A 79 23.90 6.02 2.26
N GLY A 80 23.14 6.83 3.01
CA GLY A 80 23.46 7.25 4.37
C GLY A 80 22.30 7.03 5.35
N ASP A 81 22.46 7.56 6.55
CA ASP A 81 21.47 7.42 7.63
C ASP A 81 20.33 8.42 7.56
N THR A 82 20.35 9.32 6.57
CA THR A 82 19.32 10.34 6.36
C THR A 82 18.95 10.46 4.89
N TYR A 83 17.72 10.89 4.65
CA TYR A 83 17.22 11.20 3.32
C TYR A 83 16.50 12.55 3.31
N ASP A 84 16.95 13.45 2.42
CA ASP A 84 16.28 14.71 2.17
C ASP A 84 15.17 14.49 1.15
N ARG A 85 13.92 14.56 1.63
CA ARG A 85 12.75 14.42 0.76
C ARG A 85 12.58 15.66 -0.13
N PRO A 86 11.93 15.51 -1.29
CA PRO A 86 11.61 16.62 -2.19
C PRO A 86 10.81 17.78 -1.56
N ASP A 87 10.09 17.54 -0.47
CA ASP A 87 9.34 18.55 0.29
C ASP A 87 10.20 19.31 1.32
N GLY A 88 11.51 19.03 1.38
CA GLY A 88 12.47 19.69 2.27
C GLY A 88 12.56 19.07 3.67
N VAL A 89 11.86 17.96 3.93
CA VAL A 89 11.95 17.24 5.20
C VAL A 89 13.07 16.22 5.16
N THR A 90 13.97 16.27 6.14
CA THR A 90 14.99 15.24 6.35
C THR A 90 14.45 14.10 7.21
N VAL A 91 14.52 12.87 6.72
CA VAL A 91 14.09 11.65 7.42
C VAL A 91 15.31 10.83 7.80
N THR A 92 15.43 10.43 9.06
CA THR A 92 16.43 9.43 9.50
C THR A 92 15.99 8.03 9.09
N VAL A 93 16.92 7.26 8.51
CA VAL A 93 16.72 5.86 8.13
C VAL A 93 16.92 4.98 9.36
N ASP A 94 15.84 4.76 10.12
CA ASP A 94 15.88 3.91 11.31
C ASP A 94 15.58 2.44 10.97
N LYS A 95 16.64 1.62 10.89
CA LYS A 95 16.53 0.17 10.64
C LYS A 95 15.90 -0.61 11.79
N SER A 96 15.83 -0.04 12.99
CA SER A 96 15.15 -0.65 14.14
C SER A 96 13.63 -0.49 14.05
N ASP A 97 13.16 0.55 13.33
CA ASP A 97 11.75 0.81 13.04
C ASP A 97 11.48 0.94 11.53
N PRO A 98 11.60 -0.18 10.78
CA PRO A 98 11.60 -0.12 9.33
C PRO A 98 10.26 0.35 8.73
N LEU A 99 9.13 -0.04 9.34
CA LEU A 99 7.80 0.33 8.83
C LEU A 99 7.50 1.82 9.01
N ALA A 100 7.91 2.42 10.13
CA ALA A 100 7.77 3.86 10.31
C ALA A 100 8.67 4.62 9.34
N THR A 101 9.90 4.16 9.16
CA THR A 101 10.84 4.75 8.19
C THR A 101 10.25 4.69 6.78
N LEU A 102 9.77 3.53 6.31
CA LEU A 102 9.10 3.39 5.01
C LEU A 102 7.92 4.36 4.85
N GLY A 103 7.06 4.44 5.88
CA GLY A 103 5.91 5.32 5.89
C GLY A 103 6.26 6.80 5.72
N ARG A 104 7.47 7.18 6.13
CA ARG A 104 7.99 8.55 6.05
C ARG A 104 8.87 8.80 4.82
N LEU A 105 9.34 7.76 4.11
CA LEU A 105 10.15 7.89 2.90
C LEU A 105 9.33 7.93 1.60
N CYS A 106 8.20 7.22 1.57
CA CYS A 106 7.45 6.92 0.35
C CYS A 106 5.97 7.28 0.49
N GLN A 107 5.31 7.63 -0.64
CA GLN A 107 3.87 7.89 -0.68
C GLN A 107 3.06 6.58 -0.57
N GLU A 108 3.66 5.46 -0.95
CA GLU A 108 3.06 4.13 -0.94
C GLU A 108 2.78 3.62 0.48
N ASP A 109 1.63 2.98 0.64
CA ASP A 109 1.43 2.02 1.74
C ASP A 109 2.12 0.70 1.40
N PHE A 110 2.62 0.01 2.42
CA PHE A 110 3.31 -1.28 2.27
C PHE A 110 2.65 -2.34 3.14
N ALA A 111 2.17 -3.41 2.51
CA ALA A 111 1.74 -4.63 3.18
C ALA A 111 2.75 -5.75 2.90
N ILE A 112 3.20 -6.43 3.94
CA ILE A 112 4.18 -7.51 3.89
C ILE A 112 3.43 -8.83 4.04
N MET A 113 3.50 -9.63 2.99
CA MET A 113 2.82 -10.93 2.90
C MET A 113 3.87 -12.03 2.95
N VAL A 114 3.75 -12.92 3.92
CA VAL A 114 4.66 -14.08 4.06
C VAL A 114 3.90 -15.36 3.74
N ALA A 115 4.60 -16.36 3.22
CA ALA A 115 4.01 -17.66 2.94
C ALA A 115 3.55 -18.33 4.25
N GLY A 116 2.30 -18.79 4.29
CA GLY A 116 1.79 -19.67 5.34
C GLY A 116 1.71 -21.13 4.86
N GLU A 117 1.07 -21.98 5.66
CA GLU A 117 0.89 -23.40 5.30
C GLU A 117 0.05 -23.60 4.02
N SER A 118 -1.00 -22.79 3.86
CA SER A 118 -1.97 -22.92 2.76
C SER A 118 -2.02 -21.70 1.83
N GLU A 119 -1.81 -20.51 2.37
CA GLU A 119 -1.85 -19.25 1.63
C GLU A 119 -0.97 -18.19 2.28
N HIS A 120 -0.64 -17.13 1.52
CA HIS A 120 0.08 -15.99 2.07
C HIS A 120 -0.78 -15.23 3.09
N TRP A 121 -0.15 -14.66 4.10
CA TRP A 121 -0.84 -13.92 5.16
C TRP A 121 -0.13 -12.61 5.51
N LEU A 122 -0.89 -11.64 6.01
CA LEU A 122 -0.40 -10.29 6.28
C LEU A 122 0.43 -10.28 7.58
N ALA A 123 1.75 -10.28 7.45
CA ALA A 123 2.69 -10.32 8.57
C ALA A 123 3.07 -8.94 9.10
N GLY A 124 2.92 -7.89 8.31
CA GLY A 124 3.18 -6.53 8.76
C GLY A 124 2.81 -5.51 7.72
N GLY A 125 2.85 -4.24 8.09
CA GLY A 125 2.70 -3.16 7.13
C GLY A 125 2.62 -1.78 7.74
N VAL A 126 2.81 -0.79 6.87
CA VAL A 126 2.51 0.63 7.11
C VAL A 126 1.43 1.06 6.12
N ILE A 127 0.21 1.23 6.61
CA ILE A 127 -1.00 1.52 5.82
C ILE A 127 -1.58 2.85 6.29
N CYS A 128 -1.07 3.95 5.74
CA CYS A 128 -1.53 5.29 6.05
C CYS A 128 -2.85 5.63 5.35
N PHE A 129 -3.11 5.10 4.16
CA PHE A 129 -4.30 5.46 3.37
C PHE A 129 -5.23 4.26 3.14
N PRO A 130 -5.76 3.60 4.18
CA PRO A 130 -6.66 2.47 3.98
C PRO A 130 -8.00 2.90 3.36
N SER A 131 -8.60 1.97 2.63
CA SER A 131 -9.85 2.14 1.88
C SER A 131 -11.02 1.47 2.60
N ARG A 132 -11.53 2.07 3.68
CA ARG A 132 -12.66 1.54 4.48
C ARG A 132 -12.41 0.16 5.10
N TRP A 133 -11.20 -0.06 5.59
CA TRP A 133 -10.81 -1.18 6.43
C TRP A 133 -9.74 -0.70 7.43
N THR A 134 -9.43 -1.49 8.46
CA THR A 134 -8.37 -1.15 9.44
C THR A 134 -7.26 -2.19 9.42
N LEU A 135 -6.00 -1.78 9.61
CA LEU A 135 -4.87 -2.72 9.65
C LEU A 135 -5.03 -3.73 10.79
N ALA A 136 -5.54 -3.30 11.94
CA ALA A 136 -5.84 -4.16 13.10
C ALA A 136 -6.80 -5.32 12.76
N GLN A 137 -7.76 -5.12 11.85
CA GLN A 137 -8.65 -6.20 11.41
C GLN A 137 -8.00 -7.17 10.42
N LYS A 138 -6.91 -6.77 9.74
CA LYS A 138 -6.27 -7.58 8.69
C LYS A 138 -4.98 -8.27 9.14
N ILE A 139 -4.25 -7.68 10.08
CA ILE A 139 -2.94 -8.18 10.52
C ILE A 139 -3.05 -9.63 11.05
N GLY A 140 -2.10 -10.47 10.65
CA GLY A 140 -2.06 -11.89 11.03
C GLY A 140 -3.07 -12.78 10.31
N ARG A 141 -3.85 -12.24 9.36
CA ARG A 141 -4.86 -13.01 8.63
C ARG A 141 -4.37 -13.41 7.23
N PRO A 142 -4.83 -14.57 6.73
CA PRO A 142 -4.52 -15.01 5.38
C PRO A 142 -5.24 -14.21 4.29
N LEU A 143 -4.75 -14.31 3.05
CA LEU A 143 -5.29 -13.63 1.86
C LEU A 143 -6.81 -13.77 1.72
N THR A 144 -7.36 -14.97 1.93
CA THR A 144 -8.80 -15.20 1.84
C THR A 144 -9.57 -14.44 2.92
N ALA A 145 -9.08 -14.49 4.18
CA ALA A 145 -9.74 -13.83 5.31
C ALA A 145 -9.66 -12.29 5.25
N ILE A 146 -8.56 -11.73 4.72
CA ILE A 146 -8.47 -10.27 4.55
C ILE A 146 -9.40 -9.76 3.44
N HIS A 147 -9.91 -10.62 2.56
CA HIS A 147 -10.83 -10.24 1.48
C HIS A 147 -12.28 -10.64 1.73
N THR A 148 -12.64 -11.23 2.87
CA THR A 148 -14.02 -11.65 3.19
C THR A 148 -15.09 -10.58 2.94
N PRO A 149 -14.88 -9.27 3.20
CA PRO A 149 -15.89 -8.26 2.92
C PRO A 149 -16.11 -7.94 1.43
N VAL A 150 -15.29 -8.48 0.52
CA VAL A 150 -15.33 -8.18 -0.92
C VAL A 150 -16.18 -9.23 -1.62
N GLU A 151 -17.42 -8.89 -1.98
CA GLU A 151 -18.38 -9.82 -2.60
C GLU A 151 -17.84 -10.51 -3.87
N ALA A 152 -17.06 -9.80 -4.68
CA ALA A 152 -16.45 -10.34 -5.90
C ALA A 152 -15.24 -11.27 -5.63
N TYR A 153 -14.81 -11.43 -4.38
CA TYR A 153 -13.68 -12.28 -3.99
C TYR A 153 -14.16 -13.69 -3.62
N ASP A 154 -14.59 -14.43 -4.64
CA ASP A 154 -14.99 -15.83 -4.51
C ASP A 154 -13.78 -16.79 -4.40
N ASP A 155 -14.05 -18.08 -4.17
CA ASP A 155 -13.03 -19.14 -4.09
C ASP A 155 -12.16 -19.22 -5.36
N GLY A 156 -12.74 -18.92 -6.52
CA GLY A 156 -12.02 -18.88 -7.79
C GLY A 156 -11.01 -17.73 -7.81
N MET A 157 -11.40 -16.56 -7.33
CA MET A 157 -10.54 -15.39 -7.18
C MET A 157 -9.45 -15.64 -6.14
N ALA A 158 -9.80 -16.19 -4.98
CA ALA A 158 -8.86 -16.54 -3.93
C ALA A 158 -7.74 -17.45 -4.47
N LYS A 159 -8.08 -18.51 -5.21
CA LYS A 159 -7.10 -19.41 -5.85
C LYS A 159 -6.22 -18.69 -6.88
N ARG A 160 -6.79 -17.77 -7.68
CA ARG A 160 -6.02 -17.01 -8.69
C ARG A 160 -5.05 -16.04 -8.02
N VAL A 161 -5.49 -15.33 -6.98
CA VAL A 161 -4.65 -14.39 -6.24
C VAL A 161 -3.55 -15.14 -5.49
N GLN A 162 -3.86 -16.24 -4.80
CA GLN A 162 -2.81 -17.05 -4.16
C GLN A 162 -1.77 -17.53 -5.17
N ARG A 163 -2.18 -18.06 -6.33
CA ARG A 163 -1.25 -18.45 -7.40
C ARG A 163 -0.39 -17.29 -7.92
N LEU A 164 -0.95 -16.08 -7.96
CA LEU A 164 -0.19 -14.89 -8.35
C LEU A 164 0.92 -14.61 -7.34
N PHE A 165 0.62 -14.71 -6.04
CA PHE A 165 1.62 -14.62 -4.99
C PHE A 165 2.64 -15.74 -5.12
N ASP A 166 2.24 -17.00 -5.30
CA ASP A 166 3.18 -18.13 -5.47
C ASP A 166 4.13 -17.94 -6.67
N CYS A 167 3.65 -17.31 -7.75
CA CYS A 167 4.40 -17.19 -9.00
C CYS A 167 5.20 -15.89 -9.17
N VAL A 168 5.00 -14.86 -8.36
CA VAL A 168 5.77 -13.60 -8.48
C VAL A 168 7.23 -13.85 -8.13
N ARG A 169 8.14 -13.46 -9.05
CA ARG A 169 9.58 -13.74 -8.96
C ARG A 169 10.36 -12.47 -8.62
N VAL A 170 11.50 -12.67 -7.98
CA VAL A 170 12.49 -11.61 -7.75
C VAL A 170 12.86 -10.95 -9.08
N GLY A 171 12.89 -9.62 -9.10
CA GLY A 171 13.17 -8.83 -10.31
C GLY A 171 12.06 -8.83 -11.36
N GLN A 172 10.91 -9.47 -11.11
CA GLN A 172 9.74 -9.46 -11.99
C GLN A 172 8.48 -8.96 -11.28
N PRO A 173 8.48 -7.71 -10.79
CA PRO A 173 7.32 -7.14 -10.12
C PRO A 173 6.11 -7.03 -11.05
N LEU A 174 4.92 -7.10 -10.46
CA LEU A 174 3.65 -7.01 -11.18
C LEU A 174 2.88 -5.80 -10.71
N VAL A 175 2.27 -5.07 -11.65
CA VAL A 175 1.43 -3.91 -11.39
C VAL A 175 -0.02 -4.19 -11.78
N ARG A 176 -0.94 -3.71 -10.96
CA ARG A 176 -2.36 -3.60 -11.27
C ARG A 176 -2.92 -2.29 -10.75
N TRP A 177 -4.16 -2.02 -11.13
CA TRP A 177 -4.92 -0.91 -10.58
C TRP A 177 -6.19 -1.39 -9.90
N ASN A 178 -6.59 -0.67 -8.86
CA ASN A 178 -7.92 -0.74 -8.27
C ASN A 178 -8.71 0.55 -8.61
N ASN A 179 -10.04 0.48 -8.58
CA ASN A 179 -10.91 1.61 -8.88
C ASN A 179 -12.09 1.66 -7.93
N LEU A 180 -12.19 2.77 -7.21
CA LEU A 180 -13.16 2.98 -6.15
C LEU A 180 -13.80 4.36 -6.32
N SER A 181 -15.06 4.49 -5.93
CA SER A 181 -15.81 5.75 -5.95
C SER A 181 -16.29 6.06 -4.53
N TYR A 182 -16.03 7.28 -4.06
CA TYR A 182 -16.20 7.68 -2.66
C TYR A 182 -17.14 8.86 -2.48
N LEU A 183 -17.76 8.89 -1.31
CA LEU A 183 -18.56 10.02 -0.81
C LEU A 183 -17.69 11.13 -0.22
N VAL A 184 -16.56 10.77 0.40
CA VAL A 184 -15.66 11.69 1.11
C VAL A 184 -14.29 11.80 0.44
N GLY A 185 -13.65 12.95 0.58
CA GLY A 185 -12.34 13.28 0.00
C GLY A 185 -11.13 12.91 0.87
N ASP A 186 -11.30 12.03 1.86
CA ASP A 186 -10.24 11.66 2.80
C ASP A 186 -9.35 10.53 2.24
N LEU A 187 -8.03 10.72 2.25
CA LEU A 187 -7.06 9.68 1.91
C LEU A 187 -6.96 8.60 2.99
N HIS A 188 -6.90 9.02 4.26
CA HIS A 188 -6.93 8.14 5.42
C HIS A 188 -8.38 7.92 5.86
N ASN A 189 -9.00 6.83 5.36
CA ASN A 189 -10.39 6.52 5.62
C ASN A 189 -10.58 5.12 6.23
N PRO A 190 -10.02 4.87 7.44
CA PRO A 190 -10.25 3.61 8.14
C PRO A 190 -11.71 3.53 8.58
N LYS A 191 -12.36 2.40 8.26
CA LYS A 191 -13.68 2.05 8.75
C LYS A 191 -13.66 0.59 9.15
N PRO A 192 -14.40 0.18 10.20
CA PRO A 192 -14.59 -1.24 10.48
C PRO A 192 -15.13 -1.96 9.24
N GLU A 193 -14.66 -3.18 8.99
CA GLU A 193 -15.25 -4.08 8.01
C GLU A 193 -16.79 -4.13 8.14
N PHE A 194 -17.49 -4.26 7.01
CA PHE A 194 -18.95 -4.29 6.94
C PHE A 194 -19.67 -3.02 7.41
N THR A 195 -18.96 -1.92 7.68
CA THR A 195 -19.60 -0.62 7.93
C THR A 195 -20.37 -0.21 6.67
N PRO A 196 -21.71 -0.05 6.74
CA PRO A 196 -22.51 0.32 5.58
C PRO A 196 -22.14 1.72 5.10
N GLU A 197 -22.33 1.96 3.81
CA GLU A 197 -22.31 3.32 3.28
C GLU A 197 -23.71 3.94 3.41
N PRO A 198 -23.81 5.23 3.73
CA PRO A 198 -25.10 5.91 3.76
C PRO A 198 -25.73 5.89 2.35
N PRO A 199 -27.02 5.56 2.23
CA PRO A 199 -27.70 5.49 0.94
C PRO A 199 -27.95 6.89 0.37
N GLY A 200 -27.92 7.03 -0.96
CA GLY A 200 -28.45 8.20 -1.66
C GLY A 200 -27.52 9.41 -1.78
N GLU A 201 -26.29 9.37 -1.25
CA GLU A 201 -25.32 10.43 -1.44
C GLU A 201 -24.52 10.26 -2.75
N PRO A 202 -24.27 11.34 -3.51
CA PRO A 202 -23.46 11.25 -4.72
C PRO A 202 -22.01 10.93 -4.38
N ARG A 203 -21.43 9.98 -5.12
CA ARG A 203 -20.00 9.67 -5.02
C ARG A 203 -19.19 10.74 -5.76
N ARG A 204 -18.75 11.76 -5.01
CA ARG A 204 -18.07 12.97 -5.51
C ARG A 204 -16.58 12.80 -5.77
N PHE A 205 -16.02 11.63 -5.44
CA PHE A 205 -14.59 11.38 -5.55
C PHE A 205 -14.32 10.05 -6.24
N ARG A 206 -13.26 10.02 -7.03
CA ARG A 206 -12.73 8.79 -7.63
C ARG A 206 -11.36 8.51 -7.05
N ARG A 207 -11.19 7.32 -6.51
CA ARG A 207 -9.93 6.81 -5.95
C ARG A 207 -9.38 5.71 -6.86
N ARG A 208 -8.11 5.83 -7.21
CA ARG A 208 -7.35 4.81 -7.94
C ARG A 208 -6.17 4.41 -7.10
N GLU A 209 -5.93 3.12 -6.99
CA GLU A 209 -4.76 2.61 -6.28
C GLU A 209 -3.88 1.88 -7.27
N ARG A 210 -2.63 2.32 -7.40
CA ARG A 210 -1.61 1.59 -8.13
C ARG A 210 -1.00 0.59 -7.19
N GLN A 211 -1.19 -0.68 -7.51
CA GLN A 211 -0.87 -1.78 -6.61
C GLN A 211 0.22 -2.62 -7.24
N ILE A 212 1.34 -2.78 -6.53
CA ILE A 212 2.49 -3.54 -7.00
C ILE A 212 2.78 -4.69 -6.07
N LEU A 213 3.01 -5.86 -6.66
CA LEU A 213 3.56 -7.04 -6.00
C LEU A 213 5.06 -7.16 -6.33
N VAL A 214 5.89 -7.14 -5.28
CA VAL A 214 7.35 -7.32 -5.37
C VAL A 214 7.75 -8.51 -4.52
N ARG A 215 8.50 -9.46 -5.10
CA ARG A 215 9.14 -10.53 -4.32
C ARG A 215 10.48 -10.04 -3.79
N LEU A 216 10.69 -10.16 -2.48
CA LEU A 216 11.94 -9.82 -1.82
C LEU A 216 13.00 -10.94 -2.05
N PRO A 217 14.25 -10.60 -2.36
CA PRO A 217 15.29 -11.58 -2.72
C PRO A 217 15.78 -12.49 -1.57
N GLU A 218 15.83 -12.00 -0.34
CA GLU A 218 16.43 -12.70 0.81
C GLU A 218 15.39 -13.46 1.63
N THR A 219 14.27 -12.81 1.99
CA THR A 219 13.23 -13.43 2.82
C THR A 219 12.16 -14.16 2.01
N ASP A 220 12.19 -14.01 0.69
CA ASP A 220 11.14 -14.47 -0.21
C ASP A 220 9.75 -13.91 0.15
N ALA A 221 9.62 -12.87 0.99
CA ALA A 221 8.30 -12.29 1.26
C ALA A 221 7.77 -11.52 0.04
N VAL A 222 6.45 -11.41 -0.09
CA VAL A 222 5.80 -10.59 -1.12
C VAL A 222 5.37 -9.27 -0.50
N VAL A 223 5.92 -8.18 -1.01
CA VAL A 223 5.49 -6.82 -0.67
C VAL A 223 4.37 -6.42 -1.61
N PHE A 224 3.24 -6.04 -1.04
CA PHE A 224 2.14 -5.39 -1.72
C PHE A 224 2.18 -3.89 -1.41
N SER A 225 2.63 -3.09 -2.36
CA SER A 225 2.70 -1.63 -2.24
C SER A 225 1.51 -0.97 -2.92
N ILE A 226 1.00 0.12 -2.34
CA ILE A 226 -0.24 0.78 -2.76
C ILE A 226 -0.01 2.29 -2.84
N HIS A 227 0.11 2.83 -4.05
CA HIS A 227 0.12 4.27 -4.29
C HIS A 227 -1.31 4.78 -4.53
N THR A 228 -1.73 5.80 -3.80
CA THR A 228 -3.12 6.26 -3.81
C THR A 228 -3.28 7.57 -4.56
N TYR A 229 -4.13 7.54 -5.59
CA TYR A 229 -4.62 8.72 -6.30
C TYR A 229 -6.09 8.98 -5.93
N LEU A 230 -6.44 10.24 -5.73
CA LEU A 230 -7.79 10.69 -5.39
C LEU A 230 -8.09 11.98 -6.16
N VAL A 231 -9.15 11.99 -6.96
CA VAL A 231 -9.61 13.19 -7.71
C VAL A 231 -11.08 13.48 -7.38
N ARG A 232 -11.50 14.71 -7.64
CA ARG A 232 -12.92 15.05 -7.72
C ARG A 232 -13.55 14.38 -8.96
N ALA A 233 -14.69 13.72 -8.77
CA ALA A 233 -15.44 13.03 -9.82
C ALA A 233 -16.27 14.01 -10.67
#